data_AF-A0A443P5Y9-F1
#
_entry.id   AF-A0A443P5Y9-F1
#
_cell.length_a   1.000
_cell.length_b   1.000
_cell.length_c   1.000
_cell.angle_alpha   90.00
_cell.angle_beta   90.00
_cell.angle_gamma   90.00
#
_symmetry.space_group_name_H-M   'P 1'
#
loop_
_entity.id
_entity.type
_entity.pdbx_description
1 polymer ?
#
loop_
_entity_poly.entity_id
_entity_poly.type
_entity_poly.pdbx_seq_one_letter_code
_entity_poly.pdbx_strand_id
1 'polypeptide(L)'
;MVAVCCELATLWLALKEERPRKKRRISSLSGDIWVKELLSSTGPQCHENLRMDPECFSILSDTFMRRSLLRRRRVLLIDEQLAMFLHTLAHNVTNRLTANRFNHSGETVSRYFHEVLNAVCKIYPEYIFIPENPSIPQQIQMNNRFYPYFKDCIGAIDGTHIPAHVPFSMQAMYRNRKGILSQNCLMASGFDMKFHYVLAGWEGSASDATVLWSAMNRGDMLRIPDGKFYQVDAGYGNASGFLTPYRGVRYHLKEFSITCPPTNAKELYNLRHSSLRTTIERVFAVLKNRFPILKLPRRGRRENYLWDQKEERVLMDMLLLMKQRGRKVEKNFTKACWDEVIGKIKEETGRELDIYNAKNKLKTWRARYKEVRQLLNMSGFGWDDTKKMVTASNDVWQDLIQAKNKLSKYRTIHVSFFDEIHDLVADDVAEGNIAMTGAERSTIDVEAMMTDDEFVNTTFGSTSRGLDDMDDGSLPQMDEETNGASRPPPTPTNNRNAAKKRKRI
;
A
#
# COMPACT_ATOMS: atom_id res chain seq x y z
N MET A 1 1.99 -5.83 20.59
CA MET A 1 1.89 -6.62 19.34
C MET A 1 3.21 -7.29 18.99
N VAL A 2 4.30 -6.54 18.76
CA VAL A 2 5.61 -7.13 18.40
C VAL A 2 6.09 -8.14 19.44
N ALA A 3 6.06 -7.80 20.72
CA ALA A 3 6.43 -8.72 21.82
C ALA A 3 5.60 -10.03 21.80
N VAL A 4 4.27 -9.93 21.64
CA VAL A 4 3.38 -11.10 21.50
C VAL A 4 3.76 -11.97 20.30
N CYS A 5 4.09 -11.36 19.16
CA CYS A 5 4.56 -12.11 17.99
C CYS A 5 5.90 -12.80 18.28
N CYS A 6 6.83 -12.15 18.98
CA CYS A 6 8.10 -12.74 19.40
C CYS A 6 7.90 -13.91 20.37
N GLU A 7 7.00 -13.77 21.34
CA GLU A 7 6.63 -14.83 22.28
C GLU A 7 6.03 -16.04 21.56
N LEU A 8 5.04 -15.82 20.69
CA LEU A 8 4.42 -16.88 19.89
C LEU A 8 5.44 -17.57 18.96
N ALA A 9 6.37 -16.81 18.37
CA ALA A 9 7.44 -17.36 17.55
C ALA A 9 8.41 -18.21 18.38
N THR A 10 8.76 -17.77 19.59
CA THR A 10 9.62 -18.48 20.53
C THR A 10 8.97 -19.79 20.98
N LEU A 11 7.68 -19.74 21.35
CA LEU A 11 6.89 -20.92 21.68
C LEU A 11 6.84 -21.91 20.51
N TRP A 12 6.61 -21.42 19.28
CA TRP A 12 6.59 -22.26 18.09
C TRP A 12 7.94 -22.93 17.82
N LEU A 13 9.05 -22.20 17.99
CA LEU A 13 10.40 -22.75 17.82
C LEU A 13 10.72 -23.79 18.88
N ALA A 14 10.30 -23.58 20.13
CA ALA A 14 10.49 -24.53 21.23
C ALA A 14 9.73 -25.85 21.02
N LEU A 15 8.59 -25.83 20.32
CA LEU A 15 7.73 -27.00 20.08
C LEU A 15 8.04 -27.75 18.76
N LYS A 16 9.05 -27.32 18.01
CA LYS A 16 9.31 -27.79 16.65
C LYS A 16 10.11 -29.10 16.62
N GLU A 17 9.52 -30.18 17.12
CA GLU A 17 9.96 -31.54 16.74
C GLU A 17 9.61 -31.80 15.26
N GLU A 18 10.39 -32.64 14.58
CA GLU A 18 10.24 -33.00 13.16
C GLU A 18 8.95 -33.77 12.89
N ARG A 19 7.82 -33.07 12.89
CA ARG A 19 6.52 -33.64 12.52
C ARG A 19 6.45 -33.78 11.00
N PRO A 20 6.04 -34.95 10.47
CA PRO A 20 5.84 -35.14 9.04
C PRO A 20 4.79 -34.14 8.51
N ARG A 21 5.00 -33.67 7.28
CA ARG A 21 4.05 -32.75 6.62
C ARG A 21 2.70 -33.45 6.46
N LYS A 22 1.71 -33.05 7.26
CA LYS A 22 0.33 -33.57 7.15
C LYS A 22 -0.26 -33.26 5.78
N LYS A 23 -1.16 -34.14 5.30
CA LYS A 23 -1.94 -33.92 4.08
C LYS A 23 -2.70 -32.60 4.21
N ARG A 24 -2.58 -31.75 3.19
CA ARG A 24 -3.40 -30.54 3.04
C ARG A 24 -4.79 -30.96 2.57
N ARG A 25 -5.83 -30.19 2.93
CA ARG A 25 -7.24 -30.38 2.49
C ARG A 25 -7.98 -31.50 3.25
N ILE A 26 -8.33 -31.22 4.50
CA ILE A 26 -9.13 -32.11 5.37
C ILE A 26 -10.34 -31.37 5.98
N SER A 27 -10.70 -30.20 5.45
CA SER A 27 -11.83 -29.41 5.98
C SER A 27 -13.16 -30.11 5.70
N SER A 28 -14.02 -30.20 6.71
CA SER A 28 -15.40 -30.70 6.60
C SER A 28 -16.34 -29.66 5.95
N LEU A 29 -16.00 -28.37 6.01
CA LEU A 29 -16.71 -27.28 5.33
C LEU A 29 -16.10 -27.08 3.94
N SER A 30 -16.87 -27.42 2.89
CA SER A 30 -16.54 -27.11 1.51
C SER A 30 -16.81 -25.63 1.20
N GLY A 31 -16.15 -25.10 0.17
CA GLY A 31 -16.33 -23.71 -0.24
C GLY A 31 -17.77 -23.38 -0.63
N ASP A 32 -18.50 -24.30 -1.25
CA ASP A 32 -19.90 -24.09 -1.64
C ASP A 32 -20.86 -23.94 -0.45
N ILE A 33 -20.66 -24.72 0.63
CA ILE A 33 -21.47 -24.62 1.85
C ILE A 33 -21.29 -23.26 2.50
N TRP A 34 -20.03 -22.81 2.61
CA TRP A 34 -19.71 -21.51 3.19
C TRP A 34 -20.29 -20.34 2.38
N VAL A 35 -20.28 -20.44 1.05
CA VAL A 35 -20.89 -19.40 0.19
C VAL A 35 -22.40 -19.36 0.37
N LYS A 36 -23.07 -20.52 0.41
CA LYS A 36 -24.52 -20.57 0.67
C LYS A 36 -24.88 -19.97 2.03
N GLU A 37 -24.11 -20.30 3.06
CA GLU A 37 -24.26 -19.73 4.41
C GLU A 37 -24.16 -18.20 4.36
N LEU A 38 -23.11 -17.66 3.73
CA LEU A 38 -22.92 -16.21 3.56
C LEU A 38 -24.06 -15.52 2.82
N LEU A 39 -24.58 -16.14 1.75
CA LEU A 39 -25.67 -15.54 0.96
C LEU A 39 -27.02 -15.66 1.67
N SER A 40 -27.18 -16.66 2.53
CA SER A 40 -28.39 -16.84 3.36
C SER A 40 -28.38 -16.02 4.64
N SER A 41 -27.22 -15.47 5.05
CA SER A 41 -27.12 -14.71 6.29
C SER A 41 -27.83 -13.37 6.17
N THR A 42 -28.65 -13.03 7.16
CA THR A 42 -29.30 -11.71 7.29
C THR A 42 -28.38 -10.64 7.88
N GLY A 43 -27.19 -11.03 8.35
CA GLY A 43 -26.23 -10.14 8.99
C GLY A 43 -25.16 -9.58 8.03
N PRO A 44 -24.15 -8.88 8.57
CA PRO A 44 -23.14 -8.19 7.79
C PRO A 44 -22.10 -9.13 7.16
N GLN A 45 -22.19 -10.44 7.38
CA GLN A 45 -21.13 -11.41 7.05
C GLN A 45 -20.82 -11.42 5.55
N CYS A 46 -21.84 -11.34 4.68
CA CYS A 46 -21.63 -11.26 3.23
C CYS A 46 -20.84 -10.00 2.85
N HIS A 47 -21.27 -8.83 3.33
CA HIS A 47 -20.59 -7.57 3.08
C HIS A 47 -19.17 -7.53 3.67
N GLU A 48 -18.96 -8.07 4.87
CA GLU A 48 -17.65 -8.15 5.51
C GLU A 48 -16.66 -9.02 4.74
N ASN A 49 -17.12 -10.16 4.22
CA ASN A 49 -16.28 -11.15 3.54
C ASN A 49 -16.10 -10.89 2.04
N LEU A 50 -17.11 -10.32 1.38
CA LEU A 50 -17.18 -10.18 -0.09
C LEU A 50 -17.29 -8.73 -0.55
N ARG A 51 -17.47 -7.76 0.37
CA ARG A 51 -17.63 -6.32 0.10
C ARG A 51 -18.88 -5.97 -0.70
N MET A 52 -19.90 -6.81 -0.67
CA MET A 52 -21.21 -6.56 -1.28
C MET A 52 -22.29 -7.36 -0.53
N ASP A 53 -23.52 -6.89 -0.63
CA ASP A 53 -24.68 -7.56 -0.03
C ASP A 53 -25.15 -8.75 -0.89
N PRO A 54 -25.92 -9.71 -0.33
CA PRO A 54 -26.36 -10.91 -1.04
C PRO A 54 -27.15 -10.62 -2.33
N GLU A 55 -27.96 -9.56 -2.34
CA GLU A 55 -28.73 -9.15 -3.52
C GLU A 55 -27.81 -8.69 -4.66
N CYS A 56 -26.85 -7.82 -4.34
CA CYS A 56 -25.86 -7.34 -5.30
C CYS A 56 -25.00 -8.50 -5.86
N PHE A 57 -24.60 -9.42 -4.98
CA PHE A 57 -23.90 -10.63 -5.37
C PHE A 57 -24.72 -11.48 -6.34
N SER A 58 -26.00 -11.70 -6.05
CA SER A 58 -26.90 -12.52 -6.88
C SER A 58 -27.09 -11.89 -8.26
N ILE A 59 -27.33 -10.57 -8.34
CA ILE A 59 -27.44 -9.84 -9.61
C ILE A 59 -26.16 -10.01 -10.45
N LEU A 60 -24.99 -9.93 -9.82
CA LEU A 60 -23.71 -10.08 -10.50
C LEU A 60 -23.50 -11.53 -10.99
N SER A 61 -23.78 -12.51 -10.13
CA SER A 61 -23.68 -13.94 -10.47
C SER A 61 -24.62 -14.30 -11.63
N ASP A 62 -25.88 -13.85 -11.58
CA ASP A 62 -26.87 -14.05 -12.63
C ASP A 62 -26.48 -13.36 -13.94
N THR A 63 -25.83 -12.19 -13.87
CA THR A 63 -25.31 -11.51 -15.05
C THR A 63 -24.21 -12.33 -15.71
N PHE A 64 -23.29 -12.91 -14.93
CA PHE A 64 -22.25 -13.79 -15.46
C PHE A 64 -22.81 -15.10 -16.02
N MET A 65 -23.84 -15.67 -15.40
CA MET A 65 -24.53 -16.85 -15.90
C MET A 65 -25.27 -16.56 -17.21
N ARG A 66 -26.17 -15.56 -17.23
CA ARG A 66 -27.01 -15.24 -18.40
C ARG A 66 -26.19 -14.88 -19.63
N ARG A 67 -25.07 -14.19 -19.45
CA ARG A 67 -24.17 -13.80 -20.55
C ARG A 67 -23.12 -14.86 -20.88
N SER A 68 -23.18 -16.04 -20.25
CA SER A 68 -22.21 -17.12 -20.44
C SER A 68 -20.75 -16.68 -20.24
N LEU A 69 -20.52 -15.69 -19.36
CA LEU A 69 -19.20 -15.16 -19.05
C LEU A 69 -18.43 -16.09 -18.11
N LEU A 70 -19.17 -16.78 -17.23
CA LEU A 70 -18.66 -17.85 -16.39
C LEU A 70 -19.47 -19.12 -16.67
N ARG A 71 -18.79 -20.26 -16.64
CA ARG A 71 -19.43 -21.57 -16.85
C ARG A 71 -19.46 -22.34 -15.55
N ARG A 72 -20.63 -22.91 -15.23
CA ARG A 72 -20.73 -23.94 -14.19
C ARG A 72 -19.88 -25.14 -14.62
N ARG A 73 -19.00 -25.61 -13.75
CA ARG A 73 -18.29 -26.88 -13.94
C ARG A 73 -18.71 -27.88 -12.87
N ARG A 74 -18.49 -29.16 -13.15
CA ARG A 74 -18.91 -30.28 -12.27
C ARG A 74 -18.44 -30.14 -10.81
N VAL A 75 -17.37 -29.39 -10.57
CA VAL A 75 -16.70 -29.30 -9.26
C VAL A 75 -16.79 -27.89 -8.64
N LEU A 76 -17.26 -26.87 -9.39
CA LEU A 76 -17.22 -25.49 -8.91
C LEU A 76 -18.39 -24.65 -9.46
N LEU A 77 -19.23 -24.14 -8.55
CA LEU A 77 -20.37 -23.28 -8.88
C LEU A 77 -19.91 -21.86 -9.25
N ILE A 78 -20.75 -21.11 -9.98
CA ILE A 78 -20.44 -19.73 -10.35
C ILE A 78 -20.32 -18.85 -9.09
N ASP A 79 -21.21 -19.06 -8.11
CA ASP A 79 -21.15 -18.35 -6.83
C ASP A 79 -19.83 -18.62 -6.10
N GLU A 80 -19.34 -19.85 -6.10
CA GLU A 80 -18.06 -20.18 -5.46
C GLU A 80 -16.87 -19.57 -6.21
N GLN A 81 -16.92 -19.53 -7.55
CA GLN A 81 -15.92 -18.83 -8.38
C GLN A 81 -15.87 -17.34 -8.02
N LEU A 82 -17.03 -16.69 -7.98
CA LEU A 82 -17.17 -15.27 -7.68
C LEU A 82 -16.76 -14.96 -6.23
N ALA A 83 -17.19 -15.78 -5.27
CA ALA A 83 -16.84 -15.62 -3.87
C ALA A 83 -15.32 -15.78 -3.63
N MET A 84 -14.66 -16.73 -4.30
CA MET A 84 -13.19 -16.85 -4.23
C MET A 84 -12.48 -15.59 -4.70
N PHE A 85 -12.94 -15.01 -5.81
CA PHE A 85 -12.40 -13.78 -6.37
C PHE A 85 -12.62 -12.60 -5.42
N LEU A 86 -13.87 -12.36 -4.99
CA LEU A 86 -14.25 -11.26 -4.11
C LEU A 86 -13.58 -11.35 -2.75
N HIS A 87 -13.54 -12.53 -2.13
CA HIS A 87 -12.84 -12.74 -0.86
C HIS A 87 -11.34 -12.39 -0.95
N THR A 88 -10.73 -12.72 -2.09
CA THR A 88 -9.32 -12.37 -2.36
C THR A 88 -9.13 -10.85 -2.45
N LEU A 89 -10.03 -10.13 -3.13
CA LEU A 89 -9.98 -8.66 -3.21
C LEU A 89 -10.30 -7.98 -1.87
N ALA A 90 -11.27 -8.53 -1.13
CA ALA A 90 -11.84 -7.98 0.10
C ALA A 90 -10.84 -7.91 1.26
N HIS A 91 -9.89 -8.85 1.33
CA HIS A 91 -8.93 -8.93 2.43
C HIS A 91 -7.47 -9.03 1.98
N ASN A 92 -7.17 -8.90 0.67
CA ASN A 92 -5.84 -9.11 0.11
C ASN A 92 -5.26 -10.49 0.49
N VAL A 93 -6.11 -11.52 0.41
CA VAL A 93 -5.76 -12.88 0.85
C VAL A 93 -4.77 -13.50 -0.15
N THR A 94 -3.73 -14.17 0.35
CA THR A 94 -2.80 -14.91 -0.52
C THR A 94 -3.50 -16.11 -1.16
N ASN A 95 -3.09 -16.49 -2.37
CA ASN A 95 -3.59 -17.70 -3.05
C ASN A 95 -3.63 -18.94 -2.13
N ARG A 96 -2.60 -19.13 -1.30
CA ARG A 96 -2.52 -20.23 -0.33
C ARG A 96 -3.64 -20.21 0.71
N LEU A 97 -3.99 -19.04 1.23
CA LEU A 97 -5.04 -18.90 2.25
C LEU A 97 -6.43 -19.03 1.62
N THR A 98 -6.63 -18.48 0.41
CA THR A 98 -7.86 -18.70 -0.37
C THR A 98 -8.05 -20.18 -0.68
N ALA A 99 -6.99 -20.88 -1.10
CA ALA A 99 -7.01 -22.32 -1.37
C ALA A 99 -7.40 -23.13 -0.12
N ASN A 100 -6.93 -22.73 1.07
CA ASN A 100 -7.32 -23.37 2.32
C ASN A 100 -8.80 -23.11 2.68
N ARG A 101 -9.28 -21.87 2.53
CA ARG A 101 -10.67 -21.49 2.86
C ARG A 101 -11.68 -22.24 2.01
N PHE A 102 -11.45 -22.30 0.70
CA PHE A 102 -12.39 -22.92 -0.24
C PHE A 102 -12.08 -24.39 -0.53
N ASN A 103 -11.05 -24.96 0.12
CA ASN A 103 -10.63 -26.35 -0.03
C ASN A 103 -10.22 -26.76 -1.47
N HIS A 104 -9.67 -25.81 -2.24
CA HIS A 104 -9.23 -26.05 -3.61
C HIS A 104 -7.70 -26.05 -3.76
N SER A 105 -7.21 -26.46 -4.92
CA SER A 105 -5.79 -26.30 -5.24
C SER A 105 -5.45 -24.83 -5.51
N GLY A 106 -4.20 -24.42 -5.30
CA GLY A 106 -3.76 -23.07 -5.63
C GLY A 106 -3.85 -22.76 -7.13
N GLU A 107 -3.72 -23.79 -7.97
CA GLU A 107 -3.95 -23.72 -9.42
C GLU A 107 -5.41 -23.36 -9.71
N THR A 108 -6.36 -24.06 -9.10
CA THR A 108 -7.80 -23.79 -9.20
C THR A 108 -8.12 -22.35 -8.82
N VAL A 109 -7.65 -21.90 -7.65
CA VAL A 109 -7.82 -20.51 -7.20
C VAL A 109 -7.26 -19.53 -8.21
N SER A 110 -6.06 -19.78 -8.75
CA SER A 110 -5.43 -18.88 -9.72
C SER A 110 -6.21 -18.84 -11.03
N ARG A 111 -6.66 -19.98 -11.55
CA ARG A 111 -7.44 -20.06 -12.79
C ARG A 111 -8.71 -19.22 -12.66
N TYR A 112 -9.50 -19.48 -11.62
CA TYR A 112 -10.78 -18.82 -11.44
C TYR A 112 -10.66 -17.35 -11.03
N PHE A 113 -9.57 -16.95 -10.35
CA PHE A 113 -9.29 -15.53 -10.15
C PHE A 113 -9.20 -14.78 -11.50
N HIS A 114 -8.52 -15.34 -12.50
CA HIS A 114 -8.38 -14.71 -13.81
C HIS A 114 -9.64 -14.85 -14.68
N GLU A 115 -10.36 -15.98 -14.61
CA GLU A 115 -11.64 -16.14 -15.32
C GLU A 115 -12.68 -15.11 -14.85
N VAL A 116 -12.83 -14.93 -13.54
CA VAL A 116 -13.75 -13.94 -12.96
C VAL A 116 -13.27 -12.51 -13.25
N LEU A 117 -11.96 -12.24 -13.15
CA LEU A 117 -11.41 -10.93 -13.53
C LEU A 117 -11.77 -10.57 -14.99
N ASN A 118 -11.57 -11.51 -15.91
CA ASN A 118 -11.91 -11.31 -17.32
C ASN A 118 -13.41 -11.11 -17.53
N ALA A 119 -14.27 -11.81 -16.76
CA ALA A 119 -15.72 -11.62 -16.80
C ALA A 119 -16.12 -10.22 -16.32
N VAL A 120 -15.52 -9.73 -15.22
CA VAL A 120 -15.73 -8.37 -14.70
C VAL A 120 -15.28 -7.33 -15.72
N CYS A 121 -14.13 -7.51 -16.37
CA CYS A 121 -13.66 -6.59 -17.41
C CYS A 121 -14.61 -6.51 -18.62
N LYS A 122 -15.36 -7.56 -18.94
CA LYS A 122 -16.32 -7.57 -20.05
C LYS A 122 -17.60 -6.77 -19.76
N ILE A 123 -18.01 -6.68 -18.50
CA ILE A 123 -19.18 -5.89 -18.10
C ILE A 123 -18.82 -4.45 -17.70
N TYR A 124 -17.53 -4.12 -17.60
CA TYR A 124 -17.02 -2.78 -17.25
C TYR A 124 -17.73 -1.62 -17.98
N PRO A 125 -17.93 -1.66 -19.32
CA PRO A 125 -18.52 -0.52 -20.05
C PRO A 125 -19.97 -0.20 -19.68
N GLU A 126 -20.67 -1.12 -19.00
CA GLU A 126 -22.07 -0.93 -18.60
C GLU A 126 -22.22 -0.22 -17.26
N TYR A 127 -21.17 -0.22 -16.44
CA TYR A 127 -21.18 0.34 -15.09
C TYR A 127 -20.31 1.58 -14.96
N ILE A 128 -19.26 1.70 -15.78
CA ILE A 128 -18.32 2.82 -15.77
C ILE A 128 -18.36 3.49 -17.14
N PHE A 129 -19.13 4.57 -17.22
CA PHE A 129 -19.30 5.36 -18.42
C PHE A 129 -19.67 6.80 -18.07
N ILE A 130 -19.48 7.71 -19.02
CA ILE A 130 -19.99 9.07 -18.94
C ILE A 130 -21.40 9.06 -19.55
N PRO A 131 -22.45 9.50 -18.84
CA PRO A 131 -23.77 9.64 -19.43
C PRO A 131 -23.73 10.55 -20.67
N GLU A 132 -24.43 10.21 -21.74
CA GLU A 132 -24.40 10.97 -23.01
C GLU A 132 -24.81 12.44 -22.82
N ASN A 133 -25.85 12.67 -22.01
CA ASN A 133 -26.38 14.00 -21.69
C ASN A 133 -26.39 14.19 -20.17
N PRO A 134 -25.24 14.50 -19.55
CA PRO A 134 -25.15 14.62 -18.11
C PRO A 134 -25.92 15.88 -17.66
N SER A 135 -26.96 15.66 -16.85
CA SER A 135 -27.68 16.73 -16.17
C SER A 135 -26.78 17.42 -15.14
N ILE A 136 -27.19 18.60 -14.69
CA ILE A 136 -26.46 19.33 -13.64
C ILE A 136 -26.46 18.47 -12.37
N PRO A 137 -25.29 18.13 -11.80
CA PRO A 137 -25.23 17.34 -10.57
C PRO A 137 -25.99 18.03 -9.42
N GLN A 138 -26.77 17.27 -8.65
CA GLN A 138 -27.60 17.81 -7.56
C GLN A 138 -26.78 18.61 -6.54
N GLN A 139 -25.55 18.17 -6.24
CA GLN A 139 -24.61 18.83 -5.33
C GLN A 139 -24.27 20.26 -5.78
N ILE A 140 -24.31 20.51 -7.09
CA ILE A 140 -24.11 21.85 -7.68
C ILE A 140 -25.44 22.58 -7.73
N GLN A 141 -26.47 21.96 -8.30
CA GLN A 141 -27.78 22.58 -8.53
C GLN A 141 -28.42 23.12 -7.25
N MET A 142 -28.30 22.38 -6.14
CA MET A 142 -28.91 22.74 -4.85
C MET A 142 -28.08 23.72 -4.03
N ASN A 143 -26.89 24.12 -4.49
CA ASN A 143 -25.97 24.92 -3.70
C ASN A 143 -25.56 26.21 -4.44
N ASN A 144 -26.05 27.35 -3.95
CA ASN A 144 -25.75 28.69 -4.48
C ASN A 144 -24.26 29.06 -4.45
N ARG A 145 -23.43 28.33 -3.69
CA ARG A 145 -21.97 28.47 -3.75
C ARG A 145 -21.41 28.00 -5.08
N PHE A 146 -22.04 27.00 -5.71
CA PHE A 146 -21.57 26.35 -6.92
C PHE A 146 -22.41 26.71 -8.14
N TYR A 147 -23.75 26.77 -8.03
CA TYR A 147 -24.62 27.22 -9.11
C TYR A 147 -24.71 28.75 -9.16
N PRO A 148 -24.67 29.39 -10.36
CA PRO A 148 -24.55 28.79 -11.69
C PRO A 148 -23.10 28.57 -12.18
N TYR A 149 -22.11 28.96 -11.37
CA TYR A 149 -20.69 29.05 -11.78
C TYR A 149 -20.08 27.72 -12.25
N PHE A 150 -20.53 26.59 -11.72
CA PHE A 150 -20.07 25.24 -12.08
C PHE A 150 -21.17 24.40 -12.72
N LYS A 151 -22.22 25.00 -13.29
CA LYS A 151 -23.40 24.27 -13.83
C LYS A 151 -23.07 23.20 -14.88
N ASP A 152 -21.95 23.35 -15.59
CA ASP A 152 -21.48 22.42 -16.63
C ASP A 152 -20.36 21.47 -16.14
N CYS A 153 -20.02 21.52 -14.85
CA CYS A 153 -19.08 20.61 -14.23
C CYS A 153 -19.75 19.27 -13.95
N ILE A 154 -19.24 18.19 -14.53
CA ILE A 154 -19.82 16.84 -14.37
C ILE A 154 -19.11 15.99 -13.31
N GLY A 155 -17.94 16.43 -12.85
CA GLY A 155 -17.22 15.73 -11.79
C GLY A 155 -15.79 16.22 -11.60
N ALA A 156 -14.95 15.34 -11.06
CA ALA A 156 -13.52 15.57 -10.89
C ALA A 156 -12.69 14.40 -11.42
N ILE A 157 -11.47 14.71 -11.86
CA ILE A 157 -10.46 13.76 -12.33
C ILE A 157 -9.22 13.92 -11.49
N ASP A 158 -8.61 12.80 -11.11
CA ASP A 158 -7.30 12.80 -10.50
C ASP A 158 -6.54 11.50 -10.72
N GLY A 159 -5.22 11.58 -10.53
CA GLY A 159 -4.31 10.45 -10.49
C GLY A 159 -4.26 9.83 -9.10
N THR A 160 -4.07 8.51 -9.03
CA THR A 160 -3.87 7.80 -7.77
C THR A 160 -2.84 6.70 -7.94
N HIS A 161 -1.89 6.64 -7.01
CA HIS A 161 -0.90 5.58 -6.98
C HIS A 161 -1.45 4.34 -6.27
N ILE A 162 -1.35 3.19 -6.95
CA ILE A 162 -1.64 1.86 -6.41
C ILE A 162 -0.30 1.11 -6.27
N PRO A 163 0.01 0.48 -5.12
CA PRO A 163 1.26 -0.26 -4.97
C PRO A 163 1.43 -1.33 -6.03
N ALA A 164 2.62 -1.38 -6.64
CA ALA A 164 2.93 -2.33 -7.70
C ALA A 164 3.97 -3.34 -7.23
N HIS A 165 3.84 -4.57 -7.73
CA HIS A 165 4.88 -5.58 -7.61
C HIS A 165 5.38 -5.90 -9.00
N VAL A 166 6.60 -5.47 -9.31
CA VAL A 166 7.22 -5.64 -10.62
C VAL A 166 8.62 -6.26 -10.48
N PRO A 167 9.09 -6.99 -11.51
CA PRO A 167 10.46 -7.49 -11.55
C PRO A 167 11.48 -6.38 -11.36
N PHE A 168 12.66 -6.73 -10.86
CA PHE A 168 13.71 -5.77 -10.54
C PHE A 168 14.04 -4.83 -11.70
N SER A 169 14.16 -5.37 -12.91
CA SER A 169 14.48 -4.62 -14.13
C SER A 169 13.49 -3.51 -14.46
N MET A 170 12.25 -3.56 -13.94
CA MET A 170 11.22 -2.57 -14.17
C MET A 170 11.03 -1.60 -12.99
N GLN A 171 11.64 -1.87 -11.83
CA GLN A 171 11.37 -1.10 -10.61
C GLN A 171 11.69 0.39 -10.73
N ALA A 172 12.68 0.77 -11.54
CA ALA A 172 13.01 2.17 -11.79
C ALA A 172 11.80 2.95 -12.38
N MET A 173 11.13 2.37 -13.38
CA MET A 173 9.96 2.98 -14.03
C MET A 173 8.74 3.03 -13.09
N TYR A 174 8.57 2.03 -12.22
CA TYR A 174 7.43 1.99 -11.30
C TYR A 174 7.64 2.81 -10.03
N ARG A 175 8.78 3.49 -9.88
CA ARG A 175 9.08 4.30 -8.69
C ARG A 175 8.44 5.68 -8.82
N ASN A 176 7.55 6.01 -7.88
CA ASN A 176 6.96 7.35 -7.83
C ASN A 176 7.88 8.37 -7.17
N ARG A 177 7.47 9.64 -7.16
CA ARG A 177 8.20 10.76 -6.54
C ARG A 177 8.51 10.59 -5.03
N LYS A 178 7.83 9.68 -4.34
CA LYS A 178 8.06 9.35 -2.93
C LYS A 178 8.99 8.14 -2.75
N GLY A 179 9.58 7.62 -3.83
CA GLY A 179 10.45 6.45 -3.80
C GLY A 179 9.71 5.10 -3.68
N ILE A 180 8.38 5.09 -3.75
CA ILE A 180 7.56 3.88 -3.57
C ILE A 180 7.22 3.28 -4.94
N LEU A 181 7.30 1.95 -5.06
CA LEU A 181 6.86 1.22 -6.24
C LEU A 181 5.34 1.24 -6.37
N SER A 182 4.84 1.80 -7.46
CA SER A 182 3.41 1.95 -7.71
C SER A 182 3.10 1.99 -9.21
N GLN A 183 1.85 1.74 -9.54
CA GLN A 183 1.23 2.12 -10.81
C GLN A 183 0.49 3.43 -10.62
N ASN A 184 0.58 4.31 -11.60
CA ASN A 184 -0.29 5.48 -11.67
C ASN A 184 -1.62 5.08 -12.35
N CYS A 185 -2.73 5.41 -11.73
CA CYS A 185 -4.07 5.18 -12.26
C CYS A 185 -4.82 6.50 -12.30
N LEU A 186 -5.42 6.83 -13.44
CA LEU A 186 -6.27 8.00 -13.58
C LEU A 186 -7.73 7.58 -13.46
N MET A 187 -8.53 8.33 -12.72
CA MET A 187 -9.96 8.07 -12.61
C MET A 187 -10.77 9.36 -12.72
N ALA A 188 -11.92 9.26 -13.38
CA ALA A 188 -12.94 10.29 -13.40
C ALA A 188 -14.14 9.82 -12.57
N SER A 189 -14.68 10.72 -11.75
CA SER A 189 -15.88 10.43 -10.96
C SER A 189 -16.86 11.60 -11.01
N GLY A 190 -18.15 11.28 -10.99
CA GLY A 190 -19.22 12.22 -10.70
C GLY A 190 -19.23 12.66 -9.24
N PHE A 191 -20.06 13.64 -8.92
CA PHE A 191 -20.25 14.10 -7.54
C PHE A 191 -21.09 13.15 -6.68
N ASP A 192 -21.76 12.18 -7.32
CA ASP A 192 -22.45 11.04 -6.71
C ASP A 192 -21.51 9.86 -6.40
N MET A 193 -20.19 10.07 -6.52
CA MET A 193 -19.14 9.07 -6.26
C MET A 193 -19.14 7.86 -7.22
N LYS A 194 -19.88 7.93 -8.34
CA LYS A 194 -19.82 6.91 -9.39
C LYS A 194 -18.66 7.21 -10.34
N PHE A 195 -17.93 6.16 -10.70
CA PHE A 195 -16.86 6.26 -11.68
C PHE A 195 -17.44 6.47 -13.07
N HIS A 196 -16.91 7.48 -13.75
CA HIS A 196 -17.20 7.77 -15.15
C HIS A 196 -16.15 7.15 -16.09
N TYR A 197 -14.91 7.02 -15.60
CA TYR A 197 -13.78 6.50 -16.36
C TYR A 197 -12.67 6.02 -15.43
N VAL A 198 -11.95 4.95 -15.82
CA VAL A 198 -10.78 4.44 -15.09
C VAL A 198 -9.73 4.00 -16.08
N LEU A 199 -8.53 4.58 -16.00
CA LEU A 199 -7.33 4.14 -16.72
C LEU A 199 -6.30 3.63 -15.70
N ALA A 200 -5.96 2.36 -15.79
CA ALA A 200 -4.99 1.70 -14.94
C ALA A 200 -3.78 1.21 -15.73
N GLY A 201 -2.66 0.95 -15.03
CA GLY A 201 -1.51 0.24 -15.58
C GLY A 201 -0.32 1.10 -15.99
N TRP A 202 -0.39 2.42 -15.84
CA TRP A 202 0.76 3.30 -16.09
C TRP A 202 1.85 3.11 -15.03
N GLU A 203 3.10 3.32 -15.41
CA GLU A 203 4.24 3.24 -14.50
C GLU A 203 4.17 4.34 -13.44
N GLY A 204 4.67 4.05 -12.23
CA GLY A 204 4.64 4.98 -11.11
C GLY A 204 5.45 6.27 -11.32
N SER A 205 6.40 6.30 -12.26
CA SER A 205 7.13 7.50 -12.65
C SER A 205 6.37 8.39 -13.62
N ALA A 206 5.32 7.88 -14.27
CA ALA A 206 4.54 8.63 -15.25
C ALA A 206 3.82 9.81 -14.57
N SER A 207 3.96 11.00 -15.14
CA SER A 207 3.27 12.19 -14.64
C SER A 207 1.78 12.09 -14.93
N ASP A 208 0.96 12.66 -14.04
CA ASP A 208 -0.49 12.68 -14.19
C ASP A 208 -0.94 13.28 -15.53
N ALA A 209 -0.23 14.30 -16.02
CA ALA A 209 -0.46 14.89 -17.34
C ALA A 209 -0.23 13.89 -18.49
N THR A 210 0.80 13.03 -18.39
CA THR A 210 1.08 11.98 -19.38
C THR A 210 -0.03 10.94 -19.39
N VAL A 211 -0.48 10.52 -18.21
CA VAL A 211 -1.58 9.56 -18.06
C VAL A 211 -2.88 10.13 -18.62
N LEU A 212 -3.18 11.40 -18.34
CA LEU A 212 -4.35 12.09 -18.90
C LEU A 212 -4.27 12.21 -20.43
N TRP A 213 -3.12 12.61 -20.97
CA TRP A 213 -2.92 12.67 -22.42
C TRP A 213 -3.18 11.31 -23.06
N SER A 214 -2.69 10.23 -22.44
CA SER A 214 -3.01 8.88 -22.91
C SER A 214 -4.50 8.56 -22.81
N ALA A 215 -5.18 8.94 -21.73
CA ALA A 215 -6.62 8.70 -21.60
C ALA A 215 -7.41 9.35 -22.73
N MET A 216 -6.95 10.49 -23.26
CA MET A 216 -7.62 11.20 -24.36
C MET A 216 -7.34 10.63 -25.75
N ASN A 217 -6.26 9.86 -25.93
CA ASN A 217 -5.76 9.45 -27.25
C ASN A 217 -5.81 7.93 -27.52
N ARG A 218 -6.47 7.15 -26.65
CA ARG A 218 -6.62 5.69 -26.79
C ARG A 218 -7.90 5.29 -27.53
N GLY A 219 -8.02 4.01 -27.88
CA GLY A 219 -9.24 3.44 -28.46
C GLY A 219 -10.45 3.51 -27.51
N ASP A 220 -10.19 3.38 -26.21
CA ASP A 220 -11.13 3.58 -25.09
C ASP A 220 -10.98 4.99 -24.49
N MET A 221 -10.99 6.02 -25.34
CA MET A 221 -10.72 7.39 -24.92
C MET A 221 -11.74 7.94 -23.94
N LEU A 222 -11.26 8.77 -23.02
CA LEU A 222 -12.06 9.66 -22.19
C LEU A 222 -12.71 10.75 -23.08
N ARG A 223 -13.98 10.57 -23.42
CA ARG A 223 -14.77 11.53 -24.22
C ARG A 223 -15.62 12.41 -23.32
N ILE A 224 -15.27 13.69 -23.26
CA ILE A 224 -16.03 14.67 -22.50
C ILE A 224 -17.12 15.26 -23.41
N PRO A 225 -18.40 15.24 -23.01
CA PRO A 225 -19.47 15.85 -23.80
C PRO A 225 -19.23 17.35 -24.04
N ASP A 226 -19.67 17.84 -25.20
CA ASP A 226 -19.48 19.24 -25.57
C ASP A 226 -20.11 20.19 -24.55
N GLY A 227 -19.37 21.25 -24.23
CA GLY A 227 -19.78 22.23 -23.21
C GLY A 227 -19.68 21.75 -21.77
N LYS A 228 -19.30 20.49 -21.50
CA LYS A 228 -19.09 19.95 -20.15
C LYS A 228 -17.61 19.91 -19.79
N PHE A 229 -17.32 19.84 -18.50
CA PHE A 229 -15.94 19.73 -18.01
C PHE A 229 -15.79 18.96 -16.69
N TYR A 230 -14.59 18.46 -16.45
CA TYR A 230 -14.13 17.94 -15.17
C TYR A 230 -13.19 18.93 -14.49
N GLN A 231 -13.23 18.96 -13.16
CA GLN A 231 -12.18 19.62 -12.38
C GLN A 231 -10.94 18.73 -12.28
N VAL A 232 -9.77 19.33 -12.48
CA VAL A 232 -8.46 18.68 -12.39
C VAL A 232 -7.53 19.44 -11.45
N ASP A 233 -6.48 18.78 -10.97
CA ASP A 233 -5.46 19.41 -10.11
C ASP A 233 -4.66 20.51 -10.84
N ALA A 234 -3.97 21.36 -10.08
CA ALA A 234 -3.08 22.40 -10.60
C ALA A 234 -1.93 21.85 -11.46
N GLY A 235 -1.54 20.58 -11.23
CA GLY A 235 -0.52 19.86 -12.00
C GLY A 235 -0.91 19.54 -13.44
N TYR A 236 -2.21 19.61 -13.78
CA TYR A 236 -2.69 19.43 -15.14
C TYR A 236 -2.66 20.75 -15.93
N GLY A 237 -2.76 20.63 -17.25
CA GLY A 237 -2.96 21.78 -18.15
C GLY A 237 -4.43 22.14 -18.24
N ASN A 238 -4.73 23.44 -18.34
CA ASN A 238 -6.09 23.90 -18.64
C ASN A 238 -6.39 23.65 -20.12
N ALA A 239 -7.48 22.96 -20.43
CA ALA A 239 -7.85 22.57 -21.78
C ALA A 239 -9.37 22.43 -21.91
N SER A 240 -9.89 22.33 -23.13
CA SER A 240 -11.31 22.01 -23.32
C SER A 240 -11.66 20.72 -22.58
N GLY A 241 -12.74 20.75 -21.79
CA GLY A 241 -13.17 19.65 -20.93
C GLY A 241 -12.45 19.52 -19.58
N PHE A 242 -11.36 20.26 -19.32
CA PHE A 242 -10.60 20.16 -18.07
C PHE A 242 -10.33 21.52 -17.47
N LEU A 243 -10.80 21.73 -16.24
CA LEU A 243 -10.69 23.02 -15.57
C LEU A 243 -9.77 22.94 -14.35
N THR A 244 -8.65 23.68 -14.41
CA THR A 244 -7.62 23.77 -13.36
C THR A 244 -7.86 24.96 -12.43
N PRO A 245 -7.40 24.93 -11.16
CA PRO A 245 -7.39 26.10 -10.29
C PRO A 245 -6.44 27.20 -10.81
N TYR A 246 -6.62 28.45 -10.36
CA TYR A 246 -5.63 29.51 -10.59
C TYR A 246 -4.32 29.18 -9.87
N ARG A 247 -3.22 29.11 -10.63
CA ARG A 247 -1.87 28.88 -10.10
C ARG A 247 -1.35 30.11 -9.36
N GLY A 248 -0.53 29.88 -8.33
CA GLY A 248 0.06 30.95 -7.51
C GLY A 248 -0.95 31.71 -6.64
N VAL A 249 -2.17 31.16 -6.48
CA VAL A 249 -3.24 31.70 -5.64
C VAL A 249 -3.57 30.67 -4.57
N ARG A 250 -3.89 31.13 -3.35
CA ARG A 250 -4.30 30.28 -2.22
C ARG A 250 -5.35 29.25 -2.66
N TYR A 251 -5.16 27.99 -2.29
CA TYR A 251 -5.91 26.87 -2.88
C TYR A 251 -6.30 25.80 -1.87
N HIS A 252 -5.47 25.49 -0.89
CA HIS A 252 -5.77 24.41 0.04
C HIS A 252 -6.89 24.83 0.98
N LEU A 253 -7.91 23.97 1.15
CA LEU A 253 -9.07 24.25 1.99
C LEU A 253 -8.71 24.68 3.41
N LYS A 254 -7.61 24.15 3.96
CA LYS A 254 -7.10 24.47 5.31
C LYS A 254 -6.61 25.91 5.44
N GLU A 255 -6.28 26.56 4.33
CA GLU A 255 -5.80 27.94 4.30
C GLU A 255 -6.97 28.95 4.38
N PHE A 256 -8.21 28.47 4.23
CA PHE A 256 -9.42 29.26 4.33
C PHE A 256 -10.15 28.94 5.63
N SER A 257 -10.50 29.97 6.38
CA SER A 257 -11.27 29.86 7.62
C SER A 257 -12.21 31.05 7.76
N ILE A 258 -13.06 31.04 8.79
CA ILE A 258 -13.90 32.21 9.14
C ILE A 258 -13.01 33.45 9.37
N THR A 259 -11.83 33.27 9.96
CA THR A 259 -10.89 34.35 10.25
C THR A 259 -10.00 34.72 9.06
N CYS A 260 -9.94 33.87 8.04
CA CYS A 260 -9.11 34.06 6.84
C CYS A 260 -9.93 33.77 5.55
N PRO A 261 -11.01 34.52 5.28
CA PRO A 261 -11.86 34.30 4.11
C PRO A 261 -11.11 34.58 2.81
N PRO A 262 -11.61 34.10 1.65
CA PRO A 262 -11.07 34.46 0.35
C PRO A 262 -11.14 35.98 0.14
N THR A 263 -10.03 36.57 -0.28
CA THR A 263 -9.86 38.04 -0.40
C THR A 263 -10.19 38.58 -1.78
N ASN A 264 -10.17 37.71 -2.80
CA ASN A 264 -10.37 38.09 -4.19
C ASN A 264 -11.10 37.00 -4.97
N ALA A 265 -11.52 37.32 -6.20
CA ALA A 265 -12.29 36.40 -7.04
C ALA A 265 -11.54 35.11 -7.37
N LYS A 266 -10.20 35.16 -7.54
CA LYS A 266 -9.40 33.96 -7.83
C LYS A 266 -9.33 33.03 -6.63
N GLU A 267 -9.15 33.57 -5.43
CA GLU A 267 -9.20 32.78 -4.18
C GLU A 267 -10.57 32.17 -3.94
N LEU A 268 -11.65 32.94 -4.17
CA LEU A 268 -13.02 32.41 -4.04
C LEU A 268 -13.27 31.27 -5.02
N TYR A 269 -12.80 31.41 -6.26
CA TYR A 269 -12.85 30.34 -7.25
C TYR A 269 -12.05 29.11 -6.82
N ASN A 270 -10.79 29.27 -6.41
CA ASN A 270 -9.93 28.16 -5.95
C ASN A 270 -10.51 27.44 -4.74
N LEU A 271 -11.10 28.17 -3.79
CA LEU A 271 -11.80 27.62 -2.64
C LEU A 271 -13.03 26.78 -3.07
N ARG A 272 -13.80 27.24 -4.07
CA ARG A 272 -14.95 26.48 -4.60
C ARG A 272 -14.51 25.27 -5.42
N HIS A 273 -13.51 25.42 -6.27
CA HIS A 273 -12.89 24.35 -7.06
C HIS A 273 -12.36 23.24 -6.15
N SER A 274 -11.46 23.57 -5.22
CA SER A 274 -10.92 22.59 -4.26
C SER A 274 -11.99 21.88 -3.45
N SER A 275 -13.08 22.56 -3.06
CA SER A 275 -14.20 21.95 -2.34
C SER A 275 -14.90 20.86 -3.15
N LEU A 276 -15.20 21.10 -4.42
CA LEU A 276 -15.80 20.13 -5.32
C LEU A 276 -14.82 19.00 -5.66
N ARG A 277 -13.55 19.33 -5.90
CA ARG A 277 -12.50 18.34 -6.19
C ARG A 277 -12.33 17.32 -5.07
N THR A 278 -12.61 17.66 -3.81
CA THR A 278 -12.50 16.69 -2.70
C THR A 278 -13.30 15.40 -2.92
N THR A 279 -14.32 15.40 -3.78
CA THR A 279 -15.07 14.19 -4.09
C THR A 279 -14.20 13.08 -4.67
N ILE A 280 -13.26 13.38 -5.58
CA ILE A 280 -12.40 12.32 -6.16
C ILE A 280 -11.46 11.71 -5.11
N GLU A 281 -10.95 12.53 -4.19
CA GLU A 281 -10.12 12.06 -3.08
C GLU A 281 -10.90 11.14 -2.13
N ARG A 282 -12.17 11.48 -1.85
CA ARG A 282 -13.08 10.63 -1.07
C ARG A 282 -13.36 9.31 -1.79
N VAL A 283 -13.58 9.35 -3.10
CA VAL A 283 -13.79 8.14 -3.91
C VAL A 283 -12.57 7.21 -3.82
N PHE A 284 -11.35 7.75 -3.91
CA PHE A 284 -10.13 6.95 -3.72
C PHE A 284 -10.06 6.34 -2.32
N ALA A 285 -10.38 7.11 -1.29
CA ALA A 285 -10.38 6.62 0.09
C ALA A 285 -11.37 5.48 0.28
N VAL A 286 -12.62 5.65 -0.19
CA VAL A 286 -13.67 4.62 -0.14
C VAL A 286 -13.24 3.37 -0.90
N LEU A 287 -12.73 3.52 -2.13
CA LEU A 287 -12.28 2.39 -2.95
C LEU A 287 -11.17 1.58 -2.27
N LYS A 288 -10.13 2.26 -1.78
CA LYS A 288 -8.98 1.62 -1.12
C LYS A 288 -9.36 1.04 0.25
N ASN A 289 -10.32 1.64 0.96
CA ASN A 289 -10.86 1.10 2.22
C ASN A 289 -11.69 -0.17 1.97
N ARG A 290 -12.54 -0.17 0.94
CA ARG A 290 -13.37 -1.31 0.56
C ARG A 290 -12.53 -2.48 0.05
N PHE A 291 -11.48 -2.22 -0.73
CA PHE A 291 -10.59 -3.24 -1.30
C PHE A 291 -9.13 -3.04 -0.85
N PRO A 292 -8.73 -3.61 0.31
CA PRO A 292 -7.37 -3.54 0.84
C PRO A 292 -6.27 -4.06 -0.09
N ILE A 293 -6.62 -4.88 -1.08
CA ILE A 293 -5.69 -5.31 -2.14
C ILE A 293 -5.05 -4.13 -2.88
N LEU A 294 -5.71 -2.96 -2.89
CA LEU A 294 -5.21 -1.73 -3.51
C LEU A 294 -4.31 -0.90 -2.59
N LYS A 295 -4.17 -1.25 -1.31
CA LYS A 295 -3.38 -0.52 -0.31
C LYS A 295 -2.03 -1.14 -0.01
N LEU A 296 -1.96 -2.47 -0.04
CA LEU A 296 -0.79 -3.20 0.40
C LEU A 296 -0.15 -3.91 -0.79
N PRO A 297 1.17 -3.73 -1.02
CA PRO A 297 1.85 -4.51 -2.03
C PRO A 297 1.67 -5.99 -1.69
N ARG A 298 1.33 -6.82 -2.68
CA ARG A 298 1.31 -8.27 -2.49
C ARG A 298 2.68 -8.68 -1.96
N ARG A 299 2.70 -9.47 -0.88
CA ARG A 299 3.92 -10.15 -0.38
C ARG A 299 4.32 -11.23 -1.40
N GLY A 300 4.74 -10.82 -2.59
CA GLY A 300 5.48 -11.67 -3.51
C GLY A 300 6.83 -12.02 -2.88
N ARG A 301 7.38 -13.19 -3.20
CA ARG A 301 8.82 -13.38 -3.02
C ARG A 301 9.48 -12.25 -3.80
N ARG A 302 10.13 -11.31 -3.11
CA ARG A 302 11.10 -10.43 -3.78
C ARG A 302 12.08 -11.38 -4.46
N GLU A 303 12.18 -11.31 -5.78
CA GLU A 303 13.22 -12.03 -6.49
C GLU A 303 14.55 -11.51 -5.94
N ASN A 304 15.36 -12.42 -5.38
CA ASN A 304 16.68 -12.05 -4.89
C ASN A 304 17.49 -11.57 -6.09
N TYR A 305 18.06 -10.38 -5.99
CA TYR A 305 18.98 -9.89 -7.01
C TYR A 305 20.12 -10.88 -7.19
N LEU A 306 20.28 -11.37 -8.41
CA LEU A 306 21.35 -12.27 -8.79
C LEU A 306 22.57 -11.42 -9.09
N TRP A 307 23.53 -11.46 -8.18
CA TRP A 307 24.81 -10.79 -8.31
C TRP A 307 25.68 -11.55 -9.31
N ASP A 308 26.27 -10.83 -10.26
CA ASP A 308 27.35 -11.37 -11.08
C ASP A 308 28.72 -11.17 -10.40
N GLN A 309 29.73 -11.92 -10.82
CA GLN A 309 31.06 -11.89 -10.19
C GLN A 309 31.77 -10.53 -10.35
N LYS A 310 31.48 -9.79 -11.44
CA LYS A 310 32.07 -8.47 -11.69
C LYS A 310 31.44 -7.42 -10.78
N GLU A 311 30.12 -7.42 -10.64
CA GLU A 311 29.36 -6.59 -9.71
C GLU A 311 29.80 -6.80 -8.26
N GLU A 312 30.03 -8.06 -7.85
CA GLU A 312 30.53 -8.37 -6.51
C GLU A 312 31.93 -7.80 -6.28
N ARG A 313 32.83 -7.89 -7.28
CA ARG A 313 34.18 -7.32 -7.21
C ARG A 313 34.12 -5.80 -7.08
N VAL A 314 33.38 -5.13 -7.96
CA VAL A 314 33.24 -3.66 -7.94
C VAL A 314 32.63 -3.18 -6.62
N LEU A 315 31.60 -3.87 -6.12
CA LEU A 315 31.03 -3.56 -4.82
C LEU A 315 32.08 -3.68 -3.70
N MET A 316 32.86 -4.77 -3.69
CA MET A 316 33.89 -4.98 -2.66
C MET A 316 34.96 -3.89 -2.70
N ASP A 317 35.50 -3.59 -3.88
CA ASP A 317 36.56 -2.60 -4.07
C ASP A 317 36.11 -1.21 -3.66
N MET A 318 34.90 -0.82 -4.05
CA MET A 318 34.33 0.46 -3.67
C MET A 318 34.08 0.57 -2.16
N LEU A 319 33.62 -0.49 -1.50
CA LEU A 319 33.41 -0.47 -0.06
C LEU A 319 34.73 -0.38 0.72
N LEU A 320 35.78 -1.07 0.26
CA LEU A 320 37.12 -0.94 0.83
C LEU A 320 37.68 0.48 0.62
N LEU A 321 37.51 1.04 -0.57
CA LEU A 321 37.92 2.42 -0.89
C LEU A 321 37.20 3.44 0.01
N MET A 322 35.88 3.28 0.22
CA MET A 322 35.12 4.16 1.11
C MET A 322 35.56 4.02 2.57
N LYS A 323 35.94 2.81 3.00
CA LYS A 323 36.53 2.59 4.32
C LYS A 323 37.87 3.31 4.46
N GLN A 324 38.78 3.18 3.49
CA GLN A 324 40.08 3.86 3.48
C GLN A 324 39.95 5.40 3.51
N ARG A 325 38.92 5.94 2.84
CA ARG A 325 38.60 7.37 2.84
C ARG A 325 37.96 7.88 4.15
N GLY A 326 37.86 7.04 5.18
CA GLY A 326 37.28 7.41 6.48
C GLY A 326 35.77 7.67 6.46
N ARG A 327 35.06 7.21 5.41
CA ARG A 327 33.62 7.46 5.25
C ARG A 327 32.73 6.34 5.81
N LYS A 328 33.33 5.45 6.59
CA LYS A 328 32.63 4.44 7.39
C LYS A 328 32.41 5.02 8.80
N VAL A 329 31.16 5.24 9.18
CA VAL A 329 30.79 5.71 10.52
C VAL A 329 30.29 4.50 11.31
N GLU A 330 31.03 4.13 12.36
CA GLU A 330 30.81 2.90 13.12
C GLU A 330 30.69 1.68 12.19
N LYS A 331 29.52 1.02 12.19
CA LYS A 331 29.22 -0.18 11.42
C LYS A 331 28.57 0.12 10.07
N ASN A 332 28.42 1.38 9.67
CA ASN A 332 27.62 1.77 8.49
C ASN A 332 28.36 2.75 7.56
N PHE A 333 27.95 2.77 6.30
CA PHE A 333 28.39 3.75 5.31
C PHE A 333 27.32 4.84 5.12
N THR A 334 27.74 6.09 4.93
CA THR A 334 26.83 7.22 4.73
C THR A 334 26.05 7.11 3.42
N LYS A 335 24.92 7.81 3.30
CA LYS A 335 24.10 7.80 2.07
C LYS A 335 24.90 8.21 0.83
N ALA A 336 25.69 9.28 0.95
CA ALA A 336 26.56 9.75 -0.13
C ALA A 336 27.58 8.69 -0.59
N CYS A 337 28.08 7.84 0.32
CA CYS A 337 28.94 6.72 -0.07
C CYS A 337 28.19 5.67 -0.88
N TRP A 338 26.96 5.35 -0.47
CA TRP A 338 26.14 4.40 -1.23
C TRP A 338 25.79 4.94 -2.61
N ASP A 339 25.49 6.23 -2.73
CA ASP A 339 25.26 6.86 -4.03
C ASP A 339 26.50 6.77 -4.94
N GLU A 340 27.70 7.00 -4.39
CA GLU A 340 28.99 6.86 -5.12
C GLU A 340 29.27 5.40 -5.53
N VAL A 341 29.04 4.43 -4.62
CA VAL A 341 29.18 2.99 -4.88
C VAL A 341 28.24 2.54 -5.99
N ILE A 342 26.97 2.91 -5.91
CA ILE A 342 25.96 2.54 -6.92
C ILE A 342 26.26 3.21 -8.26
N GLY A 343 26.71 4.47 -8.25
CA GLY A 343 27.16 5.17 -9.45
C GLY A 343 28.31 4.44 -10.15
N LYS A 344 29.31 3.97 -9.39
CA LYS A 344 30.44 3.22 -9.94
C LYS A 344 30.05 1.86 -10.49
N ILE A 345 29.17 1.12 -9.80
CA ILE A 345 28.68 -0.16 -10.33
C ILE A 345 27.93 0.07 -11.64
N LYS A 346 27.06 1.09 -11.71
CA LYS A 346 26.36 1.45 -12.95
C LYS A 346 27.32 1.79 -14.08
N GLU A 347 28.39 2.54 -13.81
CA GLU A 347 29.41 2.90 -14.79
C GLU A 347 30.14 1.65 -15.34
N GLU A 348 30.57 0.73 -14.46
CA GLU A 348 31.44 -0.38 -14.85
C GLU A 348 30.71 -1.61 -15.37
N THR A 349 29.48 -1.85 -14.91
CA THR A 349 28.69 -3.03 -15.29
C THR A 349 27.50 -2.70 -16.18
N GLY A 350 27.18 -1.40 -16.34
CA GLY A 350 25.98 -0.95 -17.04
C GLY A 350 24.67 -1.28 -16.30
N ARG A 351 24.75 -1.81 -15.07
CA ARG A 351 23.59 -2.26 -14.28
C ARG A 351 23.18 -1.22 -13.26
N GLU A 352 21.90 -0.88 -13.28
CA GLU A 352 21.33 0.04 -12.31
C GLU A 352 20.86 -0.73 -11.07
N LEU A 353 21.54 -0.47 -9.95
CA LEU A 353 21.33 -1.13 -8.66
C LEU A 353 20.63 -0.20 -7.66
N ASP A 354 19.80 -0.75 -6.78
CA ASP A 354 19.32 -0.02 -5.61
C ASP A 354 20.36 -0.13 -4.47
N ILE A 355 20.53 0.95 -3.70
CA ILE A 355 21.34 0.98 -2.48
C ILE A 355 21.00 -0.19 -1.54
N TYR A 356 19.72 -0.56 -1.46
CA TYR A 356 19.25 -1.70 -0.66
C TYR A 356 19.88 -3.02 -1.07
N ASN A 357 20.14 -3.24 -2.37
CA ASN A 357 20.82 -4.45 -2.86
C ASN A 357 22.23 -4.52 -2.28
N ALA A 358 23.00 -3.44 -2.41
CA ALA A 358 24.37 -3.35 -1.93
C ALA A 358 24.45 -3.50 -0.40
N LYS A 359 23.54 -2.86 0.34
CA LYS A 359 23.40 -3.01 1.80
C LYS A 359 23.07 -4.45 2.20
N ASN A 360 22.14 -5.11 1.50
CA ASN A 360 21.80 -6.49 1.77
C ASN A 360 22.96 -7.44 1.46
N LYS A 361 23.69 -7.20 0.37
CA LYS A 361 24.87 -8.00 0.03
C LYS A 361 25.94 -7.88 1.10
N LEU A 362 26.22 -6.66 1.58
CA LEU A 362 27.10 -6.42 2.72
C LEU A 362 26.62 -7.14 3.99
N LYS A 363 25.31 -7.15 4.26
CA LYS A 363 24.72 -7.92 5.38
C LYS A 363 24.95 -9.42 5.22
N THR A 364 24.79 -9.96 4.01
CA THR A 364 25.08 -11.37 3.70
C THR A 364 26.56 -11.70 3.88
N TRP A 365 27.48 -10.85 3.40
CA TRP A 365 28.92 -11.02 3.60
C TRP A 365 29.30 -11.01 5.08
N ARG A 366 28.77 -10.07 5.88
CA ARG A 366 28.97 -10.03 7.34
C ARG A 366 28.51 -11.30 8.04
N ALA A 367 27.32 -11.78 7.70
CA ALA A 367 26.78 -13.01 8.29
C ALA A 367 27.64 -14.22 7.93
N ARG A 368 28.06 -14.33 6.67
CA ARG A 368 28.94 -15.40 6.18
C ARG A 368 30.30 -15.37 6.89
N TYR A 369 30.92 -14.20 7.00
CA TYR A 369 32.19 -14.03 7.70
C TYR A 369 32.10 -14.46 9.17
N LYS A 370 31.05 -14.06 9.89
CA LYS A 370 30.81 -14.49 11.29
C LYS A 370 30.66 -16.00 11.42
N GLU A 371 29.90 -16.63 10.52
CA GLU A 371 29.69 -18.08 10.53
C GLU A 371 30.98 -18.85 10.22
N VAL A 372 31.82 -18.37 9.29
CA VAL A 372 33.11 -18.97 9.00
C VAL A 372 34.10 -18.75 10.14
N ARG A 373 34.19 -17.55 10.73
CA ARG A 373 35.02 -17.30 11.92
C ARG A 373 34.61 -18.18 13.09
N GLN A 374 33.31 -18.42 13.27
CA GLN A 374 32.82 -19.35 14.27
C GLN A 374 33.35 -20.77 14.03
N LEU A 375 33.34 -21.27 12.79
CA LEU A 375 33.93 -22.56 12.45
C LEU A 375 35.44 -22.59 12.70
N LEU A 376 36.17 -21.57 12.26
CA LEU A 376 37.63 -21.50 12.43
C LEU A 376 38.07 -21.39 13.89
N ASN A 377 37.19 -20.95 14.78
CA ASN A 377 37.43 -20.93 16.23
C ASN A 377 37.12 -22.27 16.91
N MET A 378 36.51 -23.23 16.20
CA MET A 378 36.27 -24.58 16.71
C MET A 378 37.49 -25.47 16.45
N SER A 379 37.82 -26.33 17.42
CA SER A 379 38.93 -27.29 17.27
C SER A 379 38.69 -28.22 16.08
N GLY A 380 39.73 -28.44 15.26
CA GLY A 380 39.70 -29.34 14.11
C GLY A 380 39.29 -28.70 12.78
N PHE A 381 38.95 -27.40 12.76
CA PHE A 381 38.67 -26.64 11.54
C PHE A 381 39.85 -25.75 11.15
N GLY A 382 40.07 -25.61 9.85
CA GLY A 382 41.08 -24.76 9.23
C GLY A 382 40.54 -24.08 7.98
N TRP A 383 41.38 -23.27 7.34
CA TRP A 383 41.06 -22.53 6.13
C TRP A 383 42.00 -22.95 4.99
N ASP A 384 41.42 -23.34 3.85
CA ASP A 384 42.17 -23.56 2.60
C ASP A 384 42.10 -22.29 1.77
N ASP A 385 43.23 -21.59 1.70
CA ASP A 385 43.31 -20.31 0.99
C ASP A 385 43.26 -20.47 -0.54
N THR A 386 43.71 -21.62 -1.05
CA THR A 386 43.69 -21.90 -2.50
C THR A 386 42.27 -22.18 -2.98
N LYS A 387 41.50 -22.94 -2.19
CA LYS A 387 40.10 -23.26 -2.50
C LYS A 387 39.12 -22.24 -1.93
N LYS A 388 39.60 -21.29 -1.11
CA LYS A 388 38.80 -20.31 -0.36
C LYS A 388 37.62 -20.96 0.37
N MET A 389 37.90 -21.99 1.19
CA MET A 389 36.87 -22.75 1.90
C MET A 389 37.36 -23.29 3.24
N VAL A 390 36.42 -23.68 4.11
CA VAL A 390 36.72 -24.30 5.40
C VAL A 390 37.10 -25.76 5.22
N THR A 391 38.18 -26.19 5.87
CA THR A 391 38.66 -27.58 5.87
C THR A 391 38.61 -28.18 7.25
N ALA A 392 38.26 -29.46 7.36
CA ALA A 392 38.34 -30.25 8.58
C ALA A 392 38.38 -31.74 8.20
N SER A 393 38.72 -32.61 9.14
CA SER A 393 38.61 -34.05 8.94
C SER A 393 37.15 -34.47 8.74
N ASN A 394 36.95 -35.64 8.13
CA ASN A 394 35.59 -36.15 7.90
C ASN A 394 34.84 -36.36 9.21
N ASP A 395 35.51 -36.84 10.25
CA ASP A 395 34.91 -37.11 11.56
C ASP A 395 34.40 -35.81 12.21
N VAL A 396 35.20 -34.75 12.16
CA VAL A 396 34.82 -33.41 12.68
C VAL A 396 33.64 -32.81 11.92
N TRP A 397 33.54 -33.03 10.60
CA TRP A 397 32.35 -32.65 9.82
C TRP A 397 31.12 -33.49 10.16
N GLN A 398 31.30 -34.79 10.43
CA GLN A 398 30.20 -35.69 10.79
C GLN A 398 29.58 -35.30 12.13
N ASP A 399 30.39 -34.90 13.12
CA ASP A 399 29.90 -34.42 14.41
C ASP A 399 28.99 -33.19 14.26
N LEU A 400 29.36 -32.23 13.40
CA LEU A 400 28.50 -31.07 13.10
C LEU A 400 27.20 -31.45 12.37
N ILE A 401 27.26 -32.42 11.46
CA ILE A 401 26.10 -32.90 10.70
C ILE A 401 25.14 -33.64 11.64
N GLN A 402 25.68 -34.50 12.52
CA GLN A 402 24.92 -35.25 13.51
C GLN A 402 24.28 -34.31 14.55
N ALA A 403 24.98 -33.25 14.95
CA ALA A 403 24.44 -32.17 15.78
C ALA A 403 23.42 -31.27 15.04
N LYS A 404 23.12 -31.55 13.76
CA LYS A 404 22.25 -30.74 12.88
C LYS A 404 22.66 -29.26 12.86
N ASN A 405 23.95 -28.98 13.00
CA ASN A 405 24.44 -27.61 13.06
C ASN A 405 24.37 -26.98 11.66
N LYS A 406 23.75 -25.80 11.57
CA LYS A 406 23.60 -25.02 10.32
C LYS A 406 24.92 -24.68 9.62
N LEU A 407 26.05 -24.77 10.32
CA LEU A 407 27.38 -24.50 9.80
C LEU A 407 27.93 -25.66 8.94
N SER A 408 27.36 -26.86 9.04
CA SER A 408 27.73 -28.03 8.20
C SER A 408 27.68 -27.76 6.70
N LYS A 409 26.86 -26.80 6.26
CA LYS A 409 26.78 -26.32 4.87
C LYS A 409 28.13 -25.86 4.31
N TYR A 410 29.05 -25.38 5.14
CA TYR A 410 30.34 -24.84 4.69
C TYR A 410 31.34 -25.92 4.26
N ARG A 411 31.02 -27.22 4.42
CA ARG A 411 31.83 -28.34 3.92
C ARG A 411 32.07 -28.27 2.40
N THR A 412 31.15 -27.69 1.65
CA THR A 412 31.19 -27.65 0.17
C THR A 412 31.09 -26.24 -0.40
N ILE A 413 31.03 -25.21 0.45
CA ILE A 413 30.83 -23.83 0.00
C ILE A 413 32.18 -23.12 -0.12
N HIS A 414 32.45 -22.59 -1.30
CA HIS A 414 33.51 -21.61 -1.53
C HIS A 414 33.06 -20.24 -1.00
N VAL A 415 33.91 -19.60 -0.21
CA VAL A 415 33.68 -18.30 0.41
C VAL A 415 34.66 -17.30 -0.21
N SER A 416 34.30 -16.82 -1.40
CA SER A 416 35.03 -15.75 -2.09
C SER A 416 35.08 -14.47 -1.25
N PHE A 417 36.17 -13.72 -1.43
CA PHE A 417 36.45 -12.45 -0.76
C PHE A 417 36.57 -12.53 0.77
N PHE A 418 36.91 -13.69 1.35
CA PHE A 418 36.94 -13.84 2.81
C PHE A 418 37.89 -12.84 3.48
N ASP A 419 39.08 -12.64 2.92
CA ASP A 419 40.11 -11.74 3.44
C ASP A 419 39.69 -10.27 3.25
N GLU A 420 39.14 -9.92 2.09
CA GLU A 420 38.61 -8.57 1.85
C GLU A 420 37.40 -8.25 2.74
N ILE A 421 36.54 -9.24 3.02
CA ILE A 421 35.44 -9.08 3.98
C ILE A 421 36.00 -8.89 5.38
N HIS A 422 37.02 -9.66 5.79
CA HIS A 422 37.73 -9.46 7.05
C HIS A 422 38.22 -8.01 7.16
N ASP A 423 38.94 -7.52 6.15
CA ASP A 423 39.45 -6.15 6.11
C ASP A 423 38.34 -5.10 6.15
N LEU A 424 37.15 -5.41 5.64
CA LEU A 424 36.01 -4.51 5.68
C LEU A 424 35.33 -4.46 7.06
N VAL A 425 35.26 -5.59 7.78
CA VAL A 425 34.35 -5.77 8.94
C VAL A 425 35.03 -6.17 10.25
N ALA A 426 36.33 -6.44 10.29
CA ALA A 426 37.05 -6.84 11.50
C ALA A 426 36.92 -5.82 12.64
N ASP A 427 37.06 -4.53 12.33
CA ASP A 427 36.91 -3.44 13.31
C ASP A 427 35.49 -3.32 13.90
N ASP A 428 34.48 -3.94 13.27
CA ASP A 428 33.09 -3.93 13.75
C ASP A 428 32.86 -4.96 14.89
N VAL A 429 33.87 -5.78 15.19
CA VAL A 429 33.86 -6.88 16.17
C VAL A 429 34.73 -6.49 17.37
N ALA A 430 34.17 -5.74 18.31
CA ALA A 430 34.84 -5.50 19.59
C ALA A 430 35.02 -6.83 20.36
N GLU A 431 36.26 -7.20 20.65
CA GLU A 431 36.59 -8.06 21.79
C GLU A 431 36.16 -7.33 23.06
N GLY A 432 35.35 -7.98 23.89
CA GLY A 432 34.90 -7.42 25.14
C GLY A 432 36.06 -7.29 26.12
N ASN A 433 36.56 -6.07 26.31
CA ASN A 433 37.01 -5.52 27.58
C ASN A 433 37.35 -4.04 27.43
N ILE A 434 37.07 -3.26 28.48
CA ILE A 434 37.22 -1.81 28.63
C ILE A 434 35.98 -1.02 28.16
N ALA A 435 35.00 -0.94 29.06
CA ALA A 435 34.06 0.17 29.09
C ALA A 435 34.81 1.41 29.58
N MET A 436 34.82 2.50 28.80
CA MET A 436 35.07 3.84 29.32
C MET A 436 33.85 4.73 29.12
N THR A 437 33.47 5.38 30.21
CA THR A 437 32.39 6.34 30.39
C THR A 437 32.58 7.60 29.58
N GLY A 438 31.46 8.22 29.21
CA GLY A 438 31.41 9.33 28.26
C GLY A 438 31.90 10.68 28.80
N ALA A 439 32.50 11.43 27.89
CA ALA A 439 32.32 12.87 27.72
C ALA A 439 32.87 13.31 26.36
N GLU A 440 32.03 14.02 25.59
CA GLU A 440 32.35 14.99 24.53
C GLU A 440 32.90 14.52 23.15
N ARG A 441 32.02 14.53 22.12
CA ARG A 441 32.14 15.51 21.00
C ARG A 441 30.94 15.51 20.04
N SER A 442 30.23 16.65 20.09
CA SER A 442 29.50 17.41 19.06
C SER A 442 29.01 16.78 17.73
N THR A 443 27.70 16.96 17.51
CA THR A 443 26.95 17.14 16.25
C THR A 443 27.13 16.10 15.15
N ILE A 444 26.26 15.09 15.14
CA ILE A 444 25.96 14.25 13.97
C ILE A 444 24.45 14.29 13.74
N ASP A 445 24.08 14.54 12.48
CA ASP A 445 22.71 14.52 11.95
C ASP A 445 21.92 13.28 12.39
N VAL A 446 20.71 13.51 12.88
CA VAL A 446 19.80 12.50 13.45
C VAL A 446 19.16 11.59 12.36
N GLU A 447 19.59 11.70 11.10
CA GLU A 447 18.96 11.01 9.96
C GLU A 447 19.49 9.59 9.69
N ALA A 448 20.45 9.08 10.48
CA ALA A 448 21.10 7.78 10.25
C ALA A 448 20.49 6.59 11.02
N MET A 449 19.40 6.77 11.77
CA MET A 449 18.71 5.68 12.47
C MET A 449 17.28 5.51 11.98
N MET A 450 17.11 4.86 10.82
CA MET A 450 15.87 4.15 10.50
C MET A 450 16.21 2.68 10.17
N THR A 451 16.02 1.83 11.17
CA THR A 451 15.91 0.38 11.00
C THR A 451 14.46 0.06 10.62
N ASP A 452 14.25 -0.51 9.43
CA ASP A 452 12.94 -0.85 8.84
C ASP A 452 12.15 -1.98 9.54
N ASP A 453 12.32 -2.19 10.86
CA ASP A 453 11.51 -3.16 11.63
C ASP A 453 10.34 -2.52 12.40
N GLU A 454 10.13 -1.20 12.31
CA GLU A 454 8.92 -0.53 12.83
C GLU A 454 8.05 0.05 11.72
N PHE A 455 7.32 -0.83 11.03
CA PHE A 455 6.06 -0.44 10.38
C PHE A 455 4.91 -1.32 10.90
N VAL A 456 4.74 -1.33 12.22
CA VAL A 456 3.52 -1.78 12.88
C VAL A 456 3.18 -0.79 13.98
N ASN A 457 2.00 -0.18 13.87
CA ASN A 457 1.35 0.78 14.78
C ASN A 457 1.80 2.24 14.71
N THR A 458 1.17 2.98 13.79
CA THR A 458 0.67 4.32 14.15
C THR A 458 -0.85 4.27 14.09
N THR A 459 -1.45 3.99 15.25
CA THR A 459 -2.85 4.27 15.53
C THR A 459 -3.03 5.79 15.43
N PHE A 460 -3.68 6.28 14.38
CA PHE A 460 -4.28 7.60 14.44
C PHE A 460 -5.43 7.52 15.43
N GLY A 461 -5.24 8.13 16.59
CA GLY A 461 -6.33 8.47 17.49
C GLY A 461 -7.24 9.47 16.79
N SER A 462 -8.30 8.97 16.17
CA SER A 462 -9.48 9.76 15.90
C SER A 462 -10.33 9.70 17.16
N THR A 463 -10.44 10.82 17.86
CA THR A 463 -11.42 11.04 18.91
C THR A 463 -12.82 10.79 18.34
N SER A 464 -13.39 9.63 18.66
CA SER A 464 -14.82 9.39 18.61
C SER A 464 -15.48 10.18 19.74
N ARG A 465 -16.20 11.25 19.40
CA ARG A 465 -17.37 11.62 20.19
C ARG A 465 -18.58 11.13 19.39
N GLY A 466 -19.35 10.28 20.06
CA GLY A 466 -20.52 9.62 19.51
C GLY A 466 -21.59 10.60 19.09
N LEU A 467 -22.35 10.16 18.11
CA LEU A 467 -23.76 10.46 17.96
C LEU A 467 -24.37 9.16 17.43
N ASP A 468 -25.27 8.66 18.25
CA ASP A 468 -25.97 7.40 18.17
C ASP A 468 -26.95 7.34 16.98
N ASP A 469 -27.35 6.11 16.66
CA ASP A 469 -28.70 5.69 16.27
C ASP A 469 -29.56 6.71 15.49
N MET A 470 -29.86 6.43 14.21
CA MET A 470 -31.25 6.47 13.75
C MET A 470 -31.49 5.50 12.59
N ASP A 471 -32.49 4.69 12.90
CA ASP A 471 -33.20 3.65 12.18
C ASP A 471 -33.91 4.14 10.91
N ASP A 472 -34.10 3.21 9.97
CA ASP A 472 -34.89 3.32 8.75
C ASP A 472 -36.27 2.71 9.04
N GLY A 473 -37.35 3.48 8.86
CA GLY A 473 -38.68 2.91 9.00
C GLY A 473 -39.85 3.87 8.86
N SER A 474 -40.34 3.98 7.63
CA SER A 474 -41.77 3.95 7.25
C SER A 474 -42.73 5.07 7.67
N LEU A 475 -43.27 5.73 6.63
CA LEU A 475 -44.54 6.47 6.63
C LEU A 475 -45.72 5.59 7.09
N PRO A 476 -46.72 6.20 7.74
CA PRO A 476 -48.09 6.02 7.29
C PRO A 476 -48.91 7.33 7.20
N GLN A 477 -50.09 7.16 6.62
CA GLN A 477 -51.02 8.09 5.99
C GLN A 477 -51.65 9.18 6.87
N MET A 478 -52.18 10.18 6.14
CA MET A 478 -53.08 11.25 6.54
C MET A 478 -54.27 10.78 7.39
N ASP A 479 -54.68 11.62 8.34
CA ASP A 479 -56.09 11.88 8.64
C ASP A 479 -56.26 13.28 9.25
N GLU A 480 -57.48 13.78 9.08
CA GLU A 480 -57.98 15.15 9.15
C GLU A 480 -58.34 15.65 10.57
N GLU A 481 -58.65 16.96 10.63
CA GLU A 481 -59.57 17.65 11.55
C GLU A 481 -59.12 18.26 12.92
N THR A 482 -59.13 19.61 12.90
CA THR A 482 -59.87 20.55 13.79
C THR A 482 -59.33 21.06 15.14
N ASN A 483 -59.42 22.40 15.22
CA ASN A 483 -59.82 23.27 16.35
C ASN A 483 -58.86 23.55 17.54
N GLY A 484 -58.59 24.86 17.71
CA GLY A 484 -59.12 25.57 18.90
C GLY A 484 -58.14 26.05 19.98
N ALA A 485 -57.73 27.33 19.85
CA ALA A 485 -57.65 28.36 20.90
C ALA A 485 -56.93 28.12 22.25
N SER A 486 -55.91 28.95 22.56
CA SER A 486 -55.95 30.04 23.58
C SER A 486 -54.56 30.43 24.16
N ARG A 487 -54.34 31.75 24.27
CA ARG A 487 -53.20 32.51 24.89
C ARG A 487 -53.17 32.37 26.45
N PRO A 488 -52.23 32.97 27.25
CA PRO A 488 -51.30 34.10 27.00
C PRO A 488 -49.86 33.98 27.59
N PRO A 489 -48.98 35.01 27.46
CA PRO A 489 -47.60 35.01 27.97
C PRO A 489 -47.46 35.71 29.33
N PRO A 490 -46.26 35.68 29.96
CA PRO A 490 -45.82 36.79 30.79
C PRO A 490 -44.48 37.39 30.33
N THR A 491 -44.39 38.71 30.51
CA THR A 491 -43.24 39.57 30.22
C THR A 491 -42.76 40.20 31.57
N PRO A 492 -41.79 41.12 31.60
CA PRO A 492 -40.47 40.97 32.23
C PRO A 492 -40.31 41.75 33.57
N THR A 493 -39.17 41.60 34.25
CA THR A 493 -38.70 42.62 35.21
C THR A 493 -37.19 42.78 35.27
N ASN A 494 -36.79 44.05 35.15
CA ASN A 494 -35.48 44.67 35.30
C ASN A 494 -34.93 44.61 36.75
N ASN A 495 -33.59 44.63 36.89
CA ASN A 495 -32.78 45.75 37.45
C ASN A 495 -31.41 45.20 37.92
N ARG A 496 -30.28 45.63 37.33
CA ARG A 496 -29.44 46.81 37.61
C ARG A 496 -28.34 46.57 38.68
N ASN A 497 -27.15 47.07 38.32
CA ASN A 497 -26.01 47.50 39.15
C ASN A 497 -25.06 46.40 39.69
N ALA A 498 -23.75 46.56 39.77
CA ALA A 498 -22.83 47.61 39.36
C ALA A 498 -21.38 47.06 39.38
N ALA A 499 -20.51 47.79 38.69
CA ALA A 499 -19.07 47.59 38.54
C ALA A 499 -18.26 47.52 39.86
N LYS A 500 -17.07 46.89 39.79
CA LYS A 500 -15.85 47.47 40.38
C LYS A 500 -14.57 46.93 39.71
N LYS A 501 -13.71 47.89 39.35
CA LYS A 501 -12.40 47.80 38.70
C LYS A 501 -11.30 47.90 39.77
N ARG A 502 -10.09 47.40 39.42
CA ARG A 502 -8.72 47.82 39.82
C ARG A 502 -8.01 47.20 41.04
N LYS A 503 -6.96 46.43 40.72
CA LYS A 503 -5.50 46.63 40.98
C LYS A 503 -5.03 47.31 42.28
N ARG A 504 -4.12 46.62 42.99
CA ARG A 504 -2.82 47.02 43.59
C ARG A 504 -2.33 45.80 44.42
N ILE A 505 -1.05 45.44 44.54
CA ILE A 505 0.25 46.14 44.46
C ILE A 505 1.21 45.29 43.63
#